data_AF-A0A2E8R927-F1
#
_entry.id   AF-A0A2E8R927-F1
#
_cell.length_a   1.000
_cell.length_b   1.000
_cell.length_c   1.000
_cell.angle_alpha   90.00
_cell.angle_beta   90.00
_cell.angle_gamma   90.00
#
_symmetry.space_group_name_H-M   'P 1'
#
loop_
_entity.id
_entity.type
_entity.pdbx_description
1 polymer ?
#
loop_
_entity_poly.entity_id
_entity_poly.type
_entity_poly.pdbx_seq_one_letter_code
_entity_poly.pdbx_strand_id
1 'polypeptide(L)'
;MYPAGAVVIMRYVHGFLWIVGIVGCIMFYLNTWPLEDWKGWAMAAPLGLLMGYLIIFDLIPMVVFGTLNSIQERVGYEEKYDDS
;
A
#
# COMPACT_ATOMS: atom_id res chain seq x y z
N MET A 1 20.22 -14.52 4.68
CA MET A 1 19.63 -13.88 5.88
C MET A 1 19.54 -12.40 5.60
N TYR A 2 18.35 -11.88 5.27
CA TYR A 2 18.17 -10.43 5.27
C TYR A 2 18.34 -9.96 6.72
N PRO A 3 19.17 -8.95 7.02
CA PRO A 3 19.31 -8.48 8.38
C PRO A 3 17.93 -8.02 8.84
N ALA A 4 17.45 -8.51 10.00
CA ALA A 4 16.12 -8.20 10.51
C ALA A 4 15.82 -6.67 10.54
N GLY A 5 16.88 -5.86 10.68
CA GLY A 5 16.79 -4.40 10.56
C GLY A 5 16.34 -3.88 9.19
N ALA A 6 16.70 -4.53 8.08
CA ALA A 6 16.27 -4.12 6.74
C ALA A 6 14.76 -4.26 6.55
N VAL A 7 14.15 -5.33 7.07
CA VAL A 7 12.70 -5.56 6.99
C VAL A 7 11.94 -4.51 7.80
N VAL A 8 12.44 -4.18 8.99
CA VAL A 8 11.85 -3.14 9.84
C VAL A 8 11.93 -1.77 9.20
N ILE A 9 13.09 -1.41 8.62
CA ILE A 9 13.26 -0.14 7.91
C ILE A 9 12.34 -0.06 6.70
N MET A 10 12.23 -1.11 5.90
CA MET A 10 11.32 -1.14 4.73
C MET A 10 9.87 -0.88 5.14
N ARG A 11 9.44 -1.43 6.28
CA ARG A 11 8.08 -1.22 6.80
C ARG A 11 7.84 0.22 7.24
N TYR A 12 8.81 0.86 7.90
CA TYR A 12 8.72 2.28 8.27
C TYR A 12 8.73 3.19 7.03
N VAL A 13 9.57 2.89 6.04
CA VAL A 13 9.61 3.63 4.77
C VAL A 13 8.28 3.52 4.04
N HIS A 14 7.69 2.32 3.96
CA HIS A 14 6.37 2.14 3.36
C HIS A 14 5.27 2.88 4.12
N GLY A 15 5.26 2.80 5.45
CA GLY A 15 4.32 3.56 6.26
C GLY A 15 4.43 5.07 6.04
N PHE A 16 5.65 5.60 5.94
CA PHE A 16 5.88 6.99 5.62
C PHE A 16 5.39 7.36 4.21
N LEU A 17 5.64 6.53 3.20
CA LEU A 17 5.16 6.74 1.84
C LEU A 17 3.62 6.75 1.77
N TRP A 18 2.94 5.91 2.55
CA TRP A 18 1.48 5.95 2.69
C TRP A 18 0.97 7.27 3.27
N ILE A 19 1.61 7.78 4.33
CA ILE A 19 1.24 9.07 4.92
C ILE A 19 1.40 10.19 3.87
N VAL A 20 2.53 10.23 3.16
CA VAL A 20 2.80 11.21 2.09
C VAL A 20 1.75 11.10 0.97
N GLY A 21 1.46 9.88 0.53
CA GLY A 21 0.45 9.62 -0.49
C GLY A 21 -0.95 10.09 -0.09
N ILE A 22 -1.40 9.74 1.12
CA ILE A 22 -2.70 10.14 1.65
C ILE A 22 -2.80 11.66 1.79
N VAL A 23 -1.78 12.31 2.35
CA VAL A 23 -1.75 13.77 2.48
C VAL A 23 -1.82 14.44 1.11
N GLY A 24 -1.05 13.95 0.14
CA GLY A 24 -1.12 14.45 -1.24
C GLY A 24 -2.51 14.28 -1.86
N CYS A 25 -3.15 13.12 -1.69
CA CYS A 25 -4.52 12.89 -2.15
C CYS A 25 -5.53 13.83 -1.50
N ILE A 26 -5.39 14.11 -0.20
CA ILE A 26 -6.25 15.07 0.51
C ILE A 26 -6.06 16.47 -0.07
N MET A 27 -4.82 16.90 -0.34
CA MET A 27 -4.54 18.20 -0.95
C MET A 27 -5.12 18.33 -2.36
N PHE A 28 -5.09 17.25 -3.15
CA PHE A 28 -5.80 17.19 -4.45
C PHE A 28 -7.31 17.27 -4.27
N TYR A 29 -7.88 16.52 -3.33
CA TYR A 29 -9.32 16.50 -3.06
C TYR A 29 -9.84 17.87 -2.62
N LEU A 30 -9.08 18.58 -1.78
CA LEU A 30 -9.38 19.94 -1.33
C LEU A 30 -9.12 21.01 -2.40
N ASN A 31 -8.77 20.60 -3.63
CA ASN A 31 -8.43 21.47 -4.75
C ASN A 31 -7.38 22.54 -4.40
N THR A 32 -6.45 22.20 -3.48
CA THR A 32 -5.34 23.09 -3.10
C THR A 32 -4.33 23.22 -4.25
N TRP A 33 -4.34 22.27 -5.19
CA TRP A 33 -3.54 22.27 -6.41
C TRP A 33 -4.46 22.17 -7.65
N PRO A 34 -4.81 23.28 -8.31
CA PRO A 34 -5.64 23.23 -9.51
C PRO A 34 -4.87 22.56 -10.66
N LEU A 35 -5.47 21.52 -11.24
CA LEU A 35 -4.95 20.72 -12.37
C LEU A 35 -5.24 21.36 -13.74
N GLU A 36 -5.34 22.68 -13.80
CA GLU A 36 -5.71 23.41 -15.03
C GLU A 36 -4.51 23.58 -15.97
N ASP A 37 -3.30 23.65 -15.41
CA ASP A 37 -2.06 23.84 -16.16
C ASP A 37 -1.22 22.56 -16.26
N TRP A 38 -0.41 22.47 -17.32
CA TRP A 38 0.57 21.38 -17.53
C TRP A 38 1.50 21.20 -16.31
N LYS A 39 1.81 22.29 -15.59
CA LYS A 39 2.62 22.27 -14.37
C LYS A 39 1.92 21.55 -13.21
N GLY A 40 0.60 21.70 -13.08
CA GLY A 40 -0.19 20.98 -12.08
C GLY A 40 -0.17 19.48 -12.35
N TRP A 41 -0.34 19.08 -13.62
CA TRP A 41 -0.23 17.68 -14.04
C TRP A 41 1.17 17.09 -13.81
N ALA A 42 2.23 17.86 -14.07
CA ALA A 42 3.60 17.44 -13.81
C ALA A 42 3.87 17.18 -12.32
N MET A 43 3.20 17.88 -11.42
CA MET A 43 3.29 17.65 -9.96
C MET A 43 2.37 16.52 -9.49
N ALA A 44 1.26 16.29 -10.17
CA ALA A 44 0.30 15.22 -9.85
C ALA A 44 0.76 13.84 -10.30
N ALA A 45 1.43 13.76 -11.46
CA ALA A 45 1.84 12.48 -12.04
C ALA A 45 2.76 11.65 -11.10
N PRO A 46 3.76 12.22 -10.41
CA PRO A 46 4.55 11.50 -9.42
C PRO A 46 3.72 11.01 -8.24
N LEU A 47 2.73 11.79 -7.78
CA LEU A 47 1.83 11.38 -6.70
C LEU A 47 0.93 10.22 -7.16
N GLY A 48 0.39 10.29 -8.37
CA GLY A 48 -0.41 9.23 -8.97
C GLY A 48 0.39 7.93 -9.13
N LEU A 49 1.64 8.02 -9.59
CA LEU A 49 2.55 6.88 -9.66
C LEU A 49 2.87 6.30 -8.28
N LEU A 50 3.13 7.15 -7.28
CA LEU A 50 3.37 6.74 -5.90
C LEU A 50 2.14 5.99 -5.34
N MET A 51 0.93 6.55 -5.51
CA MET A 51 -0.31 5.92 -5.05
C MET A 51 -0.57 4.61 -5.78
N GLY A 52 -0.36 4.55 -7.09
CA GLY A 52 -0.46 3.32 -7.87
C GLY A 52 0.50 2.24 -7.37
N TYR A 53 1.76 2.61 -7.10
CA TYR A 53 2.75 1.71 -6.52
C TYR A 53 2.30 1.16 -5.16
N LEU A 54 1.88 2.03 -4.24
CA LEU A 54 1.44 1.63 -2.89
C LEU A 54 0.22 0.70 -2.95
N ILE A 55 -0.74 0.96 -3.84
CA ILE A 55 -1.90 0.10 -4.00
C ILE A 55 -1.50 -1.28 -4.55
N ILE A 56 -0.70 -1.32 -5.62
CA ILE A 56 -0.37 -2.58 -6.32
C ILE A 56 0.53 -3.48 -5.48
N PHE A 57 1.57 -2.91 -4.85
CA PHE A 57 2.59 -3.70 -4.19
C PHE A 57 2.33 -3.93 -2.70
N ASP A 58 1.50 -3.10 -2.06
CA ASP A 58 1.22 -3.24 -0.61
C ASP A 58 -0.24 -3.61 -0.35
N LEU A 59 -1.20 -2.80 -0.84
CA LEU A 59 -2.62 -3.01 -0.54
C LEU A 59 -3.18 -4.29 -1.17
N ILE A 60 -2.90 -4.54 -2.46
CA ILE A 60 -3.41 -5.73 -3.15
C ILE A 60 -2.92 -7.03 -2.49
N PRO A 61 -1.62 -7.26 -2.26
CA PRO A 61 -1.16 -8.45 -1.56
C PRO A 61 -1.76 -8.58 -0.17
N MET A 62 -1.87 -7.48 0.58
CA MET A 62 -2.50 -7.49 1.91
C MET A 62 -3.94 -8.00 1.86
N VAL A 63 -4.75 -7.51 0.91
CA VAL A 63 -6.14 -7.95 0.74
C VAL A 63 -6.22 -9.39 0.25
N VAL A 64 -5.38 -9.77 -0.71
CA VAL A 64 -5.35 -11.13 -1.27
C VAL A 64 -4.98 -12.13 -0.18
N PHE A 65 -3.88 -11.92 0.55
CA PHE A 65 -3.47 -12.82 1.63
C PHE A 65 -4.49 -12.84 2.77
N GLY A 66 -5.04 -11.70 3.17
CA GLY A 66 -6.08 -11.66 4.20
C GLY A 66 -7.35 -12.42 3.79
N THR A 67 -7.76 -12.28 2.53
CA THR A 67 -8.94 -13.00 2.00
C THR A 67 -8.66 -14.50 1.90
N LEU A 68 -7.50 -14.89 1.39
CA LEU A 68 -7.09 -16.29 1.30
C LEU A 68 -7.03 -16.93 2.69
N ASN A 69 -6.42 -16.27 3.68
CA ASN A 69 -6.37 -16.75 5.06
C ASN A 69 -7.78 -16.92 5.64
N SER A 70 -8.67 -15.93 5.48
CA SER A 70 -10.04 -16.02 5.97
C SER A 70 -10.83 -17.16 5.31
N ILE A 71 -10.58 -17.44 4.03
CA ILE A 71 -11.16 -18.60 3.33
C ILE A 71 -10.58 -19.90 3.88
N GLN A 72 -9.26 -19.97 4.11
CA GLN A 72 -8.59 -21.16 4.67
C GLN A 72 -9.08 -21.49 6.07
N GLU A 73 -9.23 -20.48 6.93
CA GLU A 73 -9.79 -20.60 8.29
C GLU A 73 -11.23 -21.12 8.22
N ARG A 74 -12.06 -20.55 7.34
CA ARG A 74 -13.47 -20.96 7.17
C ARG A 74 -13.64 -22.39 6.65
N VAL A 75 -12.70 -22.89 5.85
CA VAL A 75 -12.74 -24.24 5.26
C VAL A 75 -11.98 -25.27 6.12
N GLY A 76 -11.39 -24.85 7.25
CA GLY A 76 -10.68 -25.74 8.18
C GLY A 76 -9.35 -26.27 7.63
N TYR A 77 -8.73 -25.58 6.68
CA TYR A 77 -7.43 -25.98 6.16
C TYR A 77 -6.30 -25.74 7.15
N GLU A 78 -6.41 -24.73 8.03
CA GLU A 78 -5.42 -24.47 9.08
C GLU A 78 -5.27 -25.65 10.06
N GLU A 79 -6.38 -26.22 10.54
CA GLU A 79 -6.35 -27.41 11.42
C GLU A 79 -5.71 -28.63 10.75
N LYS A 80 -5.83 -28.77 9.41
CA LYS A 80 -5.30 -29.93 8.69
C LYS A 80 -3.77 -29.95 8.54
N TYR A 81 -3.10 -28.81 8.76
CA TYR A 81 -1.64 -28.68 8.67
C TYR A 81 -0.97 -28.41 10.03
N ASP A 82 -1.74 -28.19 11.10
CA ASP A 82 -1.23 -28.03 12.48
C ASP A 82 -1.15 -29.37 13.25
N ASP A 83 -1.79 -30.42 12.73
CA ASP A 83 -1.81 -31.78 13.27
C ASP A 83 -0.62 -32.67 12.80
N SER A 84 0.44 -32.12 12.20
CA SER A 84 1.64 -32.84 11.73
C SER A 84 2.94 -32.32 12.30
#